data_AF-A0A6V7F7L7-F1
#
_entry.id   AF-A0A6V7F7L7-F1
#
_cell.length_a   1.000
_cell.length_b   1.000
_cell.length_c   1.000
_cell.angle_alpha   90.00
_cell.angle_beta   90.00
_cell.angle_gamma   90.00
#
_symmetry.space_group_name_H-M   'P 1'
#
loop_
_entity.id
_entity.type
_entity.pdbx_description
1 polymer ?
#
loop_
_entity_poly.entity_id
_entity_poly.type
_entity_poly.pdbx_seq_one_letter_code
_entity_poly.pdbx_strand_id
1 'polypeptide(L)'
;MDELSTLKTWAAPLLARLQPGERRTLARKIGTELRRSQSQRIGKQQAPDGSPYAPRKQQLRQKSGRVKRAKMFAKLRQAKFFKVSASPNAVSVGFVGRVSRIAHVHQYGLSEQVRSGGPRAHYKNACYWVCPLKTEIS
;
A
#
# COMPACT_ATOMS: atom_id res chain seq x y z
N MET A 1 -5.24 -8.30 25.34
CA MET A 1 -4.15 -7.80 24.47
C MET A 1 -4.38 -8.31 23.07
N ASP A 2 -4.23 -7.48 22.05
CA ASP A 2 -4.22 -7.93 20.66
C ASP A 2 -2.86 -8.55 20.28
N GLU A 3 -2.81 -9.39 19.24
CA GLU A 3 -1.62 -10.13 18.81
C GLU A 3 -0.40 -9.21 18.55
N LEU A 4 -0.63 -8.03 17.98
CA LEU A 4 0.44 -7.09 17.67
C LEU A 4 1.04 -6.49 18.95
N SER A 5 0.22 -6.21 19.96
CA SER A 5 0.69 -5.74 21.28
C SER A 5 1.58 -6.77 21.99
N THR A 6 1.25 -8.06 21.87
CA THR A 6 2.05 -9.17 22.41
C THR A 6 3.41 -9.25 21.70
N LEU A 7 3.41 -9.21 20.35
CA LEU A 7 4.64 -9.22 19.56
C LEU A 7 5.57 -8.05 19.89
N LYS A 8 5.00 -6.84 20.06
CA LYS A 8 5.75 -5.64 20.45
C LYS A 8 6.43 -5.82 21.80
N THR A 9 5.68 -6.26 22.81
CA THR A 9 6.20 -6.47 24.17
C THR A 9 7.36 -7.47 24.18
N TRP A 10 7.21 -8.58 23.46
CA TRP A 10 8.26 -9.58 23.32
C TRP A 10 9.50 -9.06 22.57
N ALA A 11 9.31 -8.27 21.51
CA ALA A 11 10.42 -7.77 20.68
C ALA A 11 11.16 -6.58 21.31
N ALA A 12 10.52 -5.80 22.19
CA ALA A 12 11.08 -4.60 22.80
C ALA A 12 12.48 -4.78 23.41
N PRO A 13 12.75 -5.77 24.30
CA PRO A 13 14.08 -5.97 24.87
C PRO A 13 15.14 -6.35 23.82
N LEU A 14 14.76 -7.03 22.73
CA LEU A 14 15.68 -7.36 21.64
C LEU A 14 16.06 -6.11 20.84
N LEU A 15 15.09 -5.23 20.57
CA LEU A 15 15.31 -3.97 19.87
C LEU A 15 16.15 -2.99 20.68
N ALA A 16 16.00 -2.99 22.02
CA ALA A 16 16.78 -2.16 22.93
C ALA A 16 18.29 -2.46 22.91
N ARG A 17 18.67 -3.70 22.55
CA ARG A 17 20.08 -4.13 22.46
C ARG A 17 20.75 -3.73 21.14
N LEU A 18 19.97 -3.33 20.12
CA LEU A 18 20.49 -2.96 18.81
C LEU A 18 20.91 -1.50 18.77
N GLN A 19 22.05 -1.21 18.15
CA GLN A 19 22.47 0.14 17.84
C GLN A 19 21.56 0.80 16.79
N PRO A 20 21.49 2.15 16.71
CA PRO A 20 20.63 2.83 15.74
C PRO A 20 20.86 2.40 14.27
N GLY A 21 22.11 2.12 13.90
CA GLY A 21 22.46 1.62 12.56
C GLY A 21 21.89 0.22 12.29
N GLU A 22 21.93 -0.67 13.27
CA GLU A 22 21.38 -2.03 13.19
C GLU A 22 19.86 -2.00 13.12
N ARG A 23 19.21 -1.16 13.95
CA ARG A 23 17.75 -0.95 13.89
C ARG A 23 17.32 -0.44 12.52
N ARG A 24 18.07 0.49 11.93
CA ARG A 24 17.79 0.98 10.57
C ARG A 24 17.94 -0.12 9.52
N THR A 25 18.92 -1.01 9.66
CA THR A 25 19.09 -2.17 8.76
C THR A 25 17.93 -3.15 8.90
N LEU A 26 17.53 -3.46 10.13
CA LEU A 26 16.36 -4.29 10.41
C LEU A 26 15.07 -3.67 9.83
N ALA A 27 14.84 -2.38 10.08
CA ALA A 27 13.70 -1.63 9.55
C ALA A 27 13.64 -1.69 8.02
N ARG A 28 14.77 -1.58 7.31
CA ARG A 28 14.83 -1.73 5.85
C ARG A 28 14.44 -3.13 5.38
N LYS A 29 14.89 -4.18 6.07
CA LYS A 29 14.53 -5.57 5.75
C LYS A 29 13.02 -5.78 5.91
N ILE A 30 12.47 -5.38 7.05
CA ILE A 30 11.02 -5.45 7.34
C ILE A 30 10.23 -4.69 6.27
N GLY A 31 10.60 -3.44 5.98
CA GLY A 31 9.90 -2.64 4.99
C GLY A 31 9.97 -3.23 3.58
N THR A 32 11.07 -3.89 3.22
CA THR A 32 11.22 -4.56 1.93
C THR A 32 10.27 -5.76 1.80
N GLU A 33 10.18 -6.60 2.82
CA GLU A 33 9.24 -7.73 2.82
C GLU A 33 7.78 -7.26 2.87
N LEU A 34 7.47 -6.24 3.68
CA LEU A 34 6.15 -5.64 3.72
C LEU A 34 5.76 -5.10 2.33
N ARG A 35 6.66 -4.36 1.67
CA ARG A 35 6.43 -3.86 0.31
C ARG A 35 6.21 -5.00 -0.68
N ARG A 36 7.00 -6.07 -0.60
CA ARG A 36 6.85 -7.25 -1.48
C ARG A 36 5.48 -7.90 -1.29
N SER A 37 5.12 -8.21 -0.04
CA SER A 37 3.84 -8.82 0.32
C SER A 37 2.66 -7.95 -0.16
N GLN A 38 2.68 -6.65 0.15
CA GLN A 38 1.64 -5.74 -0.32
C GLN A 38 1.58 -5.72 -1.86
N SER A 39 2.71 -5.55 -2.56
CA SER A 39 2.76 -5.52 -4.04
C SER A 39 2.19 -6.79 -4.68
N GLN A 40 2.45 -7.97 -4.08
CA GLN A 40 1.89 -9.23 -4.51
C GLN A 40 0.37 -9.27 -4.31
N ARG A 41 -0.13 -8.88 -3.12
CA ARG A 41 -1.57 -8.80 -2.80
C ARG A 41 -2.32 -7.89 -3.79
N ILE A 42 -1.77 -6.72 -4.08
CA ILE A 42 -2.31 -5.77 -5.07
C ILE A 42 -2.34 -6.41 -6.47
N GLY A 43 -1.29 -7.16 -6.83
CA GLY A 43 -1.22 -7.92 -8.07
C GLY A 43 -2.26 -9.03 -8.19
N LYS A 44 -2.62 -9.64 -7.05
CA LYS A 44 -3.72 -10.61 -6.89
C LYS A 44 -5.11 -9.97 -6.82
N GLN A 45 -5.21 -8.63 -6.76
CA GLN A 45 -6.47 -7.88 -6.62
C GLN A 45 -7.25 -8.27 -5.34
N GLN A 46 -6.54 -8.43 -4.22
CA GLN A 46 -7.13 -8.75 -2.93
C GLN A 46 -7.02 -7.56 -1.98
N ALA A 47 -8.03 -7.31 -1.16
CA ALA A 47 -8.06 -6.35 -0.07
C ALA A 47 -7.31 -6.88 1.17
N PRO A 48 -7.03 -6.04 2.17
CA PRO A 48 -6.29 -6.46 3.37
C PRO A 48 -6.95 -7.58 4.16
N ASP A 49 -8.28 -7.64 4.13
CA ASP A 49 -9.11 -8.69 4.72
C ASP A 49 -9.17 -9.97 3.86
N GLY A 50 -8.51 -9.98 2.70
CA GLY A 50 -8.49 -11.09 1.75
C GLY A 50 -9.62 -11.04 0.70
N SER A 51 -10.60 -10.15 0.83
CA SER A 51 -11.71 -10.04 -0.12
C SER A 51 -11.22 -9.58 -1.52
N PRO A 52 -11.87 -10.00 -2.62
CA PRO A 52 -11.47 -9.54 -3.95
C PRO A 52 -11.83 -8.07 -4.15
N TYR A 53 -11.04 -7.36 -4.95
CA TYR A 53 -11.38 -6.01 -5.36
C TYR A 53 -12.66 -5.96 -6.19
N ALA A 54 -13.39 -4.85 -6.07
CA ALA A 54 -14.54 -4.58 -6.93
C ALA A 54 -14.16 -4.66 -8.43
N PRO A 55 -14.96 -5.30 -9.28
CA PRO A 55 -14.70 -5.39 -10.71
C PRO A 55 -14.58 -4.01 -11.35
N ARG A 56 -13.62 -3.86 -12.27
CA ARG A 56 -13.46 -2.64 -13.07
C ARG A 56 -14.61 -2.53 -14.07
N LYS A 57 -15.23 -1.34 -14.17
CA LYS A 57 -16.21 -1.06 -15.24
C LYS A 57 -15.60 -1.38 -16.60
N GLN A 58 -16.24 -2.26 -17.36
CA GLN A 58 -15.81 -2.57 -18.72
C GLN A 58 -16.01 -1.32 -19.59
N GLN A 59 -15.00 -0.96 -20.38
CA GLN A 59 -15.21 0.07 -21.40
C GLN A 59 -15.70 -0.61 -22.68
N LEU A 60 -16.85 -0.16 -23.17
CA LEU A 60 -17.55 -0.67 -24.36
C LEU A 60 -16.69 -0.68 -25.64
N ARG A 61 -15.59 0.10 -25.69
CA ARG A 61 -14.68 0.21 -26.84
C ARG A 61 -13.32 -0.48 -26.66
N GLN A 62 -13.16 -1.38 -25.68
CA GLN A 62 -11.88 -2.08 -25.51
C GLN A 62 -11.69 -3.15 -26.60
N LYS A 63 -10.64 -2.98 -27.43
CA LYS A 63 -10.17 -4.03 -28.33
C LYS A 63 -9.82 -5.30 -27.53
N SER A 64 -10.23 -6.46 -28.05
CA SER A 64 -9.88 -7.79 -27.53
C SER A 64 -8.36 -7.91 -27.30
N GLY A 65 -7.95 -8.59 -26.22
CA GLY A 65 -6.54 -8.83 -25.89
C GLY A 65 -5.90 -7.90 -24.85
N ARG A 66 -6.60 -6.88 -24.34
CA ARG A 66 -6.05 -5.91 -23.37
C ARG A 66 -6.32 -6.25 -21.90
N VAL A 67 -6.28 -7.54 -21.55
CA VAL A 67 -6.56 -8.08 -20.19
C VAL A 67 -5.74 -7.38 -19.10
N LYS A 68 -4.53 -6.90 -19.40
CA LYS A 68 -3.70 -6.10 -18.48
C LYS A 68 -4.36 -4.79 -18.01
N ARG A 69 -5.36 -4.26 -18.73
CA ARG A 69 -6.17 -3.09 -18.31
C ARG A 69 -7.33 -3.45 -17.39
N ALA A 70 -7.67 -4.72 -17.21
CA ALA A 70 -8.72 -5.11 -16.28
C ALA A 70 -8.26 -4.98 -14.81
N LYS A 71 -7.00 -5.35 -14.52
CA LYS A 71 -6.43 -5.26 -13.17
C LYS A 71 -6.24 -3.80 -12.74
N MET A 72 -6.80 -3.43 -11.59
CA MET A 72 -6.62 -2.11 -11.02
C MET A 72 -5.21 -1.96 -10.44
N PHE A 73 -4.66 -0.76 -10.56
CA PHE A 73 -3.43 -0.36 -9.88
C PHE A 73 -2.15 -1.15 -10.19
N ALA A 74 -2.13 -1.93 -11.28
CA ALA A 74 -0.96 -2.69 -11.74
C ALA A 74 0.31 -1.84 -11.90
N LYS A 75 0.16 -0.55 -12.22
CA LYS A 75 1.27 0.41 -12.32
C LYS A 75 1.72 0.92 -10.95
N LEU A 76 0.79 1.15 -10.02
CA LEU A 76 1.07 1.79 -8.73
C LEU A 76 1.93 0.89 -7.83
N ARG A 77 1.79 -0.44 -7.91
CA ARG A 77 2.61 -1.40 -7.14
C ARG A 77 4.11 -1.44 -7.52
N GLN A 78 4.52 -0.75 -8.59
CA GLN A 78 5.92 -0.73 -9.04
C GLN A 78 6.83 0.05 -8.07
N ALA A 79 8.11 -0.31 -8.01
CA ALA A 79 9.09 0.27 -7.06
C ALA A 79 9.28 1.78 -7.19
N LYS A 80 9.06 2.33 -8.39
CA LYS A 80 9.13 3.78 -8.59
C LYS A 80 8.04 4.56 -7.87
N PHE A 81 6.88 3.95 -7.59
CA PHE A 81 5.75 4.63 -6.95
C PHE A 81 5.45 4.15 -5.54
N PHE A 82 5.75 2.88 -5.23
CA PHE A 82 5.52 2.28 -3.92
C PHE A 82 6.87 2.05 -3.25
N LYS A 83 7.21 2.88 -2.25
CA LYS A 83 8.54 2.97 -1.65
C LYS A 83 8.54 2.57 -0.18
N VAL A 84 9.71 2.15 0.29
CA VAL A 84 10.04 1.94 1.70
C VAL A 84 10.79 3.17 2.21
N SER A 85 10.40 3.67 3.38
CA SER A 85 11.19 4.63 4.16
C SER A 85 11.51 4.01 5.51
N ALA A 86 12.78 4.07 5.90
CA ALA A 86 13.27 3.41 7.12
C ALA A 86 14.25 4.31 7.88
N SER A 87 13.99 4.41 9.18
CA SER A 87 14.81 5.07 10.19
C SER A 87 15.10 4.08 11.33
N PRO A 88 15.99 4.43 12.30
CA PRO A 88 16.23 3.59 13.47
C PRO A 88 14.97 3.32 14.33
N ASN A 89 13.96 4.16 14.25
CA ASN A 89 12.78 4.12 15.14
C ASN A 89 11.46 3.94 14.38
N ALA A 90 11.50 3.80 13.04
CA ALA A 90 10.28 3.65 12.25
C ALA A 90 10.56 3.07 10.88
N VAL A 91 9.58 2.31 10.40
CA VAL A 91 9.51 1.87 9.00
C VAL A 91 8.14 2.23 8.45
N SER A 92 8.11 2.67 7.20
CA SER A 92 6.86 2.87 6.46
C SER A 92 6.98 2.41 5.02
N VAL A 93 5.86 1.97 4.47
CA VAL A 93 5.73 1.60 3.06
C VAL A 93 4.53 2.34 2.51
N GLY A 94 4.73 3.10 1.42
CA GLY A 94 3.69 3.98 0.92
C GLY A 94 3.93 4.47 -0.49
N PHE A 95 2.93 5.17 -1.01
CA PHE A 95 2.99 5.79 -2.33
C PHE A 95 3.63 7.17 -2.28
N VAL A 96 4.32 7.56 -3.36
CA VAL A 96 4.95 8.87 -3.50
C VAL A 96 4.36 9.70 -4.64
N GLY A 97 4.45 11.03 -4.52
CA GLY A 97 3.99 11.98 -5.53
C GLY A 97 2.49 11.88 -5.82
N ARG A 98 2.08 12.16 -7.07
CA ARG A 98 0.67 12.12 -7.50
C ARG A 98 -0.04 10.79 -7.21
N VAL A 99 0.73 9.70 -7.12
CA VAL A 99 0.17 8.36 -6.86
C VAL A 99 -0.38 8.22 -5.44
N SER A 100 0.18 8.93 -4.45
CA SER A 100 -0.37 8.89 -3.08
C SER A 100 -1.79 9.45 -3.03
N ARG A 101 -2.04 10.55 -3.74
CA ARG A 101 -3.37 11.15 -3.86
C ARG A 101 -4.37 10.19 -4.50
N ILE A 102 -3.99 9.54 -5.59
CA ILE A 102 -4.84 8.54 -6.26
C ILE A 102 -5.17 7.40 -5.28
N ALA A 103 -4.16 6.85 -4.61
CA ALA A 103 -4.38 5.77 -3.64
C ALA A 103 -5.33 6.21 -2.51
N HIS A 104 -5.17 7.43 -1.99
CA HIS A 104 -6.02 8.01 -0.96
C HIS A 104 -7.48 8.19 -1.43
N VAL A 105 -7.68 8.75 -2.63
CA VAL A 105 -9.02 8.89 -3.24
C VAL A 105 -9.71 7.54 -3.39
N HIS A 106 -8.98 6.53 -3.85
CA HIS A 106 -9.53 5.19 -3.98
C HIS A 106 -9.80 4.50 -2.64
N GLN A 107 -8.94 4.73 -1.64
CA GLN A 107 -9.08 4.15 -0.31
C GLN A 107 -10.33 4.65 0.42
N TYR A 108 -10.59 5.96 0.34
CA TYR A 108 -11.70 6.60 1.05
C TYR A 108 -12.92 6.85 0.18
N GLY A 109 -12.90 6.39 -1.08
CA GLY A 109 -14.01 6.61 -2.00
C GLY A 109 -14.27 8.08 -2.31
N LEU A 110 -13.22 8.91 -2.41
CA LEU A 110 -13.38 10.34 -2.68
C LEU A 110 -13.81 10.59 -4.12
N SER A 111 -14.14 11.84 -4.44
CA SER A 111 -14.45 12.27 -5.81
C SER A 111 -13.26 13.01 -6.42
N GLU A 112 -12.79 12.57 -7.57
CA GLU A 112 -11.65 13.18 -8.28
C GLU A 112 -11.94 13.39 -9.78
N GLN A 113 -11.30 14.38 -10.39
CA GLN A 113 -11.36 14.61 -11.83
C GLN A 113 -10.53 13.56 -12.56
N VAL A 114 -11.12 12.89 -13.56
CA VAL A 114 -10.43 11.82 -14.30
C VAL A 114 -9.25 12.36 -15.12
N ARG A 115 -9.37 13.60 -15.57
CA ARG A 115 -8.34 14.40 -16.27
C ARG A 115 -8.57 15.87 -15.93
N SER A 116 -7.55 16.72 -16.10
CA SER A 116 -7.71 18.17 -15.92
C SER A 116 -8.87 18.71 -16.76
N GLY A 117 -9.79 19.45 -16.13
CA GLY A 117 -11.00 19.99 -16.79
C GLY A 117 -12.01 18.93 -17.25
N GLY A 118 -11.83 17.68 -16.82
CA GLY A 118 -12.70 16.55 -17.19
C GLY A 118 -13.82 16.27 -16.18
N PRO A 119 -14.67 15.27 -16.48
CA PRO A 119 -15.73 14.86 -15.56
C PRO A 119 -15.16 14.37 -14.22
N ARG A 120 -15.89 14.67 -13.14
CA ARG A 120 -15.61 14.12 -11.82
C ARG A 120 -16.17 12.72 -11.71
N ALA A 121 -15.38 11.81 -11.17
CA ALA A 121 -15.80 10.46 -10.85
C ALA A 121 -15.79 10.28 -9.33
N HIS A 122 -16.88 9.72 -8.79
CA HIS A 122 -16.92 9.23 -7.43
C HIS A 122 -16.46 7.77 -7.40
N TYR A 123 -15.48 7.48 -6.56
CA TYR A 123 -14.95 6.13 -6.36
C TYR A 123 -15.66 5.48 -5.19
N LYS A 124 -15.93 4.17 -5.27
CA LYS A 124 -16.48 3.44 -4.13
C LYS A 124 -15.46 3.42 -3.01
N ASN A 125 -15.92 3.62 -1.77
CA ASN A 125 -15.10 3.32 -0.60
C ASN A 125 -14.85 1.81 -0.60
N ALA A 126 -13.61 1.44 -0.88
CA ALA A 126 -13.17 0.08 -0.82
C ALA A 126 -11.72 0.13 -0.36
N CYS A 127 -11.48 -0.53 0.77
CA CYS A 127 -10.19 -0.63 1.41
C CYS A 127 -9.26 -1.48 0.52
N TYR A 128 -8.74 -0.89 -0.55
CA TYR A 128 -7.87 -1.59 -1.50
C TYR A 128 -6.45 -1.70 -0.93
N TRP A 129 -6.05 -0.73 -0.09
CA TRP A 129 -4.72 -0.58 0.46
C TRP A 129 -4.80 -0.59 1.97
N VAL A 130 -3.91 -1.31 2.65
CA VAL A 130 -3.71 -1.04 4.08
C VAL A 130 -3.21 0.40 4.18
N CYS A 131 -3.80 1.16 5.11
CA CYS A 131 -3.38 2.47 5.59
C CYS A 131 -1.85 2.59 5.57
N PRO A 132 -1.23 3.77 5.30
CA PRO A 132 0.21 3.93 5.47
C PRO A 132 0.58 3.45 6.87
N LEU A 133 1.17 2.26 6.95
CA LEU A 133 1.75 1.70 8.17
C LEU A 133 2.95 2.58 8.46
N LYS A 134 2.72 3.71 9.11
CA LYS A 134 3.72 4.31 9.99
C LYS A 134 3.76 3.38 11.19
N THR A 135 4.59 2.35 11.10
CA THR A 135 4.93 1.56 12.28
C THR A 135 6.02 2.35 12.98
N GLU A 136 5.63 3.18 13.94
CA GLU A 136 6.55 3.71 14.94
C GLU A 136 7.02 2.52 15.78
N ILE A 137 8.33 2.29 15.73
CA ILE A 137 9.05 1.35 16.58
C ILE A 137 9.56 2.21 17.74
N SER A 138 8.67 2.46 18.70
CA SER A 138 9.01 3.04 20.00
C SER A 138 8.78 1.99 21.07
#